data_AF-A0A022MCS7-F1
#
_entry.id   AF-A0A022MCS7-F1
#
_cell.length_a   1.000
_cell.length_b   1.000
_cell.length_c   1.000
_cell.angle_alpha   90.00
_cell.angle_beta   90.00
_cell.angle_gamma   90.00
#
_symmetry.space_group_name_H-M   'P 1'
#
loop_
_entity.id
_entity.type
_entity.pdbx_description
1 polymer ?
#
loop_
_entity_poly.entity_id
_entity_poly.type
_entity_poly.pdbx_seq_one_letter_code
_entity_poly.pdbx_strand_id
1 'polypeptide(L)'
;GSGSGGTGLTALVPVDPARPLAVRLHRAVHAVREAVDHRRATGALDAFDGAVRAGASRELTEALIALVRGSEGARIAVDWAPAAGVPEHCGTGPVAFSPGDLPVLREAGARYLRAEPSVPVRITGAVVRLRRPRPYGEGTARLRVLAGAEVPYVRVVLAEEDYRTAGHAHLAGLPVRMRGRLESRGGFRQVTGACEVVPVRVDDEERDRLMKWLGEGPGDPDLFGGPEAGADGAPRG
;
A
#
# COMPACT_ATOMS: atom_id res chain seq x y z
N GLY A 1 -15.72 -41.66 -10.30
CA GLY A 1 -16.62 -40.55 -9.95
C GLY A 1 -15.79 -39.29 -9.91
N SER A 2 -16.00 -38.37 -10.85
CA SER A 2 -15.22 -37.14 -11.02
C SER A 2 -16.00 -35.94 -10.47
N GLY A 3 -15.79 -35.62 -9.20
CA GLY A 3 -16.25 -34.37 -8.61
C GLY A 3 -15.13 -33.33 -8.63
N SER A 4 -14.78 -32.79 -9.81
CA SER A 4 -13.95 -31.59 -9.89
C SER A 4 -14.86 -30.37 -9.79
N GLY A 5 -15.33 -30.09 -8.57
CA GLY A 5 -16.07 -28.88 -8.25
C GLY A 5 -15.13 -27.69 -8.12
N GLY A 6 -14.48 -27.28 -9.22
CA GLY A 6 -13.75 -26.02 -9.26
C GLY A 6 -14.74 -24.87 -9.34
N THR A 7 -14.81 -24.02 -8.32
CA THR A 7 -15.61 -22.79 -8.38
C THR A 7 -14.98 -21.84 -9.40
N GLY A 8 -15.55 -21.77 -10.61
CA GLY A 8 -15.08 -20.88 -11.66
C GLY A 8 -15.44 -19.42 -11.35
N LEU A 9 -14.44 -18.54 -11.32
CA LEU A 9 -14.62 -17.09 -11.29
C LEU A 9 -14.38 -16.55 -12.70
N THR A 10 -15.43 -16.00 -13.32
CA THR A 10 -15.33 -15.35 -14.64
C THR A 10 -15.69 -13.87 -14.50
N ALA A 11 -14.86 -12.99 -15.04
CA ALA A 11 -15.11 -11.56 -15.10
C ALA A 11 -15.26 -11.11 -16.56
N LEU A 12 -16.29 -10.32 -16.86
CA LEU A 12 -16.54 -9.73 -18.18
C LEU A 12 -16.29 -8.21 -18.11
N VAL A 13 -15.49 -7.66 -19.02
CA VAL A 13 -15.07 -6.25 -19.04
C VAL A 13 -15.25 -5.70 -20.47
N PRO A 14 -15.67 -4.42 -20.67
CA PRO A 14 -15.82 -3.83 -22.01
C PRO A 14 -14.54 -3.89 -22.87
N VAL A 15 -14.69 -4.30 -24.13
CA VAL A 15 -13.60 -4.80 -25.01
C VAL A 15 -12.45 -3.79 -25.24
N ASP A 16 -12.76 -2.53 -25.53
CA ASP A 16 -11.74 -1.55 -25.94
C ASP A 16 -10.70 -1.21 -24.83
N PRO A 17 -11.11 -0.88 -23.58
CA PRO A 17 -10.15 -0.75 -22.48
C PRO A 17 -9.67 -2.11 -21.93
N ALA A 18 -10.43 -3.19 -22.12
CA ALA A 18 -10.11 -4.49 -21.55
C ALA A 18 -8.94 -5.19 -22.21
N ARG A 19 -8.72 -5.01 -23.53
CA ARG A 19 -7.67 -5.77 -24.22
C ARG A 19 -6.26 -5.44 -23.73
N PRO A 20 -5.82 -4.18 -23.61
CA PRO A 20 -4.51 -3.86 -23.03
C PRO A 20 -4.38 -4.31 -21.57
N LEU A 21 -5.48 -4.23 -20.80
CA LEU A 21 -5.53 -4.69 -19.41
C LEU A 21 -5.35 -6.21 -19.30
N ALA A 22 -6.08 -6.98 -20.11
CA ALA A 22 -5.97 -8.43 -20.15
C ALA A 22 -4.56 -8.87 -20.58
N VAL A 23 -3.93 -8.17 -21.52
CA VAL A 23 -2.54 -8.43 -21.93
C VAL A 23 -1.58 -8.19 -20.77
N ARG A 24 -1.77 -7.09 -20.04
CA ARG A 24 -0.95 -6.79 -18.86
C ARG A 24 -1.14 -7.83 -17.76
N LEU A 25 -2.39 -8.23 -17.48
CA LEU A 25 -2.69 -9.27 -16.49
C LEU A 25 -2.05 -10.61 -16.89
N HIS A 26 -2.19 -11.03 -18.15
CA HIS A 26 -1.56 -12.24 -18.69
C HIS A 26 -0.05 -12.22 -18.44
N ARG A 27 0.64 -11.15 -18.87
CA ARG A 27 2.09 -11.01 -18.71
C ARG A 27 2.49 -11.00 -17.24
N ALA A 28 1.76 -10.30 -16.39
CA ALA A 28 2.04 -10.22 -14.96
C ALA A 28 1.92 -11.58 -14.26
N VAL A 29 0.85 -12.34 -14.54
CA VAL A 29 0.65 -13.67 -13.93
C VAL A 29 1.72 -14.66 -14.37
N HIS A 30 2.07 -14.68 -15.67
CA HIS A 30 3.16 -15.50 -16.18
C HIS A 30 4.52 -15.12 -15.57
N ALA A 31 4.84 -13.82 -15.51
CA ALA A 31 6.10 -13.36 -14.92
C ALA A 31 6.20 -13.70 -13.42
N VAL A 32 5.08 -13.64 -12.68
CA VAL A 32 5.05 -14.08 -11.27
C VAL A 32 5.31 -15.57 -11.16
N ARG A 33 4.73 -16.41 -12.03
CA ARG A 33 5.00 -17.86 -12.04
C ARG A 33 6.47 -18.14 -12.31
N GLU A 34 7.03 -17.53 -13.35
CA GLU A 34 8.46 -17.66 -13.68
C GLU A 34 9.34 -17.21 -12.51
N ALA A 35 9.00 -16.12 -11.83
CA ALA A 35 9.74 -15.64 -10.68
C ALA A 35 9.66 -16.58 -9.47
N VAL A 36 8.51 -17.23 -9.23
CA VAL A 36 8.39 -18.26 -8.18
C VAL A 36 9.22 -19.49 -8.52
N ASP A 37 9.22 -19.93 -9.79
CA ASP A 37 10.00 -21.08 -10.23
C ASP A 37 11.50 -20.78 -10.19
N HIS A 38 11.90 -19.57 -10.58
CA HIS A 38 13.25 -19.06 -10.40
C HIS A 38 13.67 -19.11 -8.93
N ARG A 39 12.86 -18.55 -8.02
CA ARG A 39 13.15 -18.57 -6.58
C ARG A 39 13.29 -19.98 -6.02
N ARG A 40 12.53 -20.96 -6.54
CA ARG A 40 12.69 -22.37 -6.15
C ARG A 40 13.97 -23.00 -6.66
N ALA A 41 14.36 -22.69 -7.90
CA ALA A 41 15.54 -23.25 -8.53
C ALA A 41 16.84 -22.65 -7.97
N THR A 42 16.87 -21.34 -7.72
CA THR A 42 18.09 -20.59 -7.39
C THR A 42 18.14 -20.10 -5.96
N GLY A 43 17.00 -20.01 -5.28
CA GLY A 43 16.90 -19.29 -4.02
C GLY A 43 17.08 -17.78 -4.18
N ALA A 44 16.93 -17.18 -5.36
CA ALA A 44 17.02 -15.73 -5.55
C ALA A 44 15.64 -15.09 -5.81
N LEU A 45 15.47 -13.82 -5.45
CA LEU A 45 14.20 -13.06 -5.62
C LEU A 45 14.30 -11.97 -6.71
N ASP A 46 15.44 -11.82 -7.34
CA ASP A 46 15.71 -10.83 -8.40
C ASP A 46 14.76 -10.96 -9.60
N ALA A 47 14.32 -12.17 -9.93
CA ALA A 47 13.29 -12.38 -10.95
C ALA A 47 11.98 -11.62 -10.66
N PHE A 48 11.64 -11.38 -9.39
CA PHE A 48 10.47 -10.57 -9.02
C PHE A 48 10.65 -9.08 -9.35
N ASP A 49 11.88 -8.57 -9.40
CA ASP A 49 12.15 -7.19 -9.81
C ASP A 49 11.89 -7.02 -11.31
N GLY A 50 12.28 -8.00 -12.12
CA GLY A 50 11.96 -8.06 -13.54
C GLY A 50 10.45 -8.15 -13.80
N ALA A 51 9.74 -8.94 -12.98
CA ALA A 51 8.30 -9.13 -13.09
C ALA A 51 7.48 -7.84 -12.91
N VAL A 52 8.01 -6.84 -12.20
CA VAL A 52 7.34 -5.52 -12.06
C VAL A 52 7.11 -4.86 -13.43
N ARG A 53 8.07 -5.00 -14.37
CA ARG A 53 7.91 -4.45 -15.73
C ARG A 53 6.79 -5.14 -16.51
N ALA A 54 6.53 -6.41 -16.21
CA ALA A 54 5.42 -7.17 -16.78
C ALA A 54 4.07 -6.84 -16.11
N GLY A 55 4.06 -6.09 -15.00
CA GLY A 55 2.88 -5.69 -14.26
C GLY A 55 2.65 -6.43 -12.95
N ALA A 56 3.65 -7.17 -12.45
CA ALA A 56 3.57 -7.73 -11.11
C ALA A 56 3.49 -6.62 -10.06
N SER A 57 2.57 -6.77 -9.10
CA SER A 57 2.37 -5.83 -8.01
C SER A 57 2.11 -6.57 -6.70
N ARG A 58 2.13 -5.83 -5.59
CA ARG A 58 1.73 -6.37 -4.29
C ARG A 58 0.30 -6.90 -4.34
N GLU A 59 -0.63 -6.15 -4.89
CA GLU A 59 -2.05 -6.48 -4.98
C GLU A 59 -2.26 -7.76 -5.78
N LEU A 60 -1.50 -7.95 -6.87
CA LEU A 60 -1.53 -9.21 -7.62
C LEU A 60 -1.04 -10.38 -6.76
N THR A 61 0.08 -10.22 -6.03
CA THR A 61 0.56 -11.29 -5.14
C THR A 61 -0.44 -11.60 -4.02
N GLU A 62 -1.12 -10.60 -3.47
CA GLU A 62 -2.16 -10.77 -2.46
C GLU A 62 -3.40 -11.49 -3.01
N ALA A 63 -3.83 -11.13 -4.23
CA ALA A 63 -4.93 -11.81 -4.92
C ALA A 63 -4.59 -13.29 -5.19
N LEU A 64 -3.38 -13.59 -5.66
CA LEU A 64 -2.92 -14.97 -5.85
C LEU A 64 -2.88 -15.75 -4.54
N ILE A 65 -2.39 -15.14 -3.45
CA ILE A 65 -2.41 -15.75 -2.11
C ILE A 65 -3.85 -16.04 -1.68
N ALA A 66 -4.79 -15.13 -1.93
CA ALA A 66 -6.19 -15.30 -1.57
C ALA A 66 -6.84 -16.46 -2.35
N LEU A 67 -6.54 -16.59 -3.65
CA LEU A 67 -7.05 -17.68 -4.49
C LEU A 67 -6.50 -19.05 -4.06
N VAL A 68 -5.24 -19.13 -3.66
CA VAL A 68 -4.57 -20.40 -3.33
C VAL A 68 -4.87 -20.84 -1.89
N ARG A 69 -4.98 -19.91 -0.95
CA ARG A 69 -5.16 -20.21 0.47
C ARG A 69 -6.44 -21.01 0.71
N GLY A 70 -6.30 -22.18 1.35
CA GLY A 70 -7.44 -23.06 1.64
C GLY A 70 -7.93 -23.88 0.44
N SER A 71 -7.16 -23.90 -0.66
CA SER A 71 -7.41 -24.74 -1.83
C SER A 71 -6.25 -25.72 -2.06
N GLU A 72 -6.43 -26.72 -2.93
CA GLU A 72 -5.35 -27.59 -3.41
C GLU A 72 -4.44 -26.89 -4.44
N GLY A 73 -4.89 -25.73 -4.96
CA GLY A 73 -4.19 -24.93 -5.95
C GLY A 73 -5.17 -24.09 -6.79
N ALA A 74 -4.64 -23.10 -7.48
CA ALA A 74 -5.38 -22.22 -8.38
C ALA A 74 -4.80 -22.31 -9.79
N ARG A 75 -5.66 -22.39 -10.81
CA ARG A 75 -5.29 -22.28 -12.22
C ARG A 75 -5.93 -21.03 -12.80
N ILE A 76 -5.13 -20.20 -13.44
CA ILE A 76 -5.54 -18.91 -14.00
C ILE A 76 -5.24 -18.94 -15.50
N ALA A 77 -6.25 -18.68 -16.33
CA ALA A 77 -6.12 -18.57 -17.77
C ALA A 77 -6.68 -17.23 -18.25
N VAL A 78 -6.09 -16.70 -19.32
CA VAL A 78 -6.63 -15.56 -20.07
C VAL A 78 -6.88 -16.04 -21.49
N ASP A 79 -8.15 -16.14 -21.85
CA ASP A 79 -8.57 -16.59 -23.17
C ASP A 79 -8.91 -15.40 -24.07
N TRP A 80 -8.53 -15.51 -25.35
CA TRP A 80 -8.70 -14.44 -26.34
C TRP A 80 -9.82 -14.79 -27.31
N ALA A 81 -10.67 -13.81 -27.62
CA ALA A 81 -11.69 -13.98 -28.64
C ALA A 81 -11.05 -14.36 -29.99
N PRO A 82 -11.43 -15.49 -30.62
CA PRO A 82 -10.78 -15.96 -31.85
C PRO A 82 -10.77 -14.93 -32.98
N ALA A 83 -11.88 -14.20 -33.14
CA ALA A 83 -12.04 -13.17 -34.16
C ALA A 83 -11.09 -11.97 -34.00
N ALA A 84 -10.58 -11.73 -32.79
CA ALA A 84 -9.68 -10.62 -32.51
C ALA A 84 -8.20 -11.03 -32.47
N GLY A 85 -7.90 -12.34 -32.64
CA GLY A 85 -6.55 -12.88 -32.59
C GLY A 85 -5.88 -12.80 -31.21
N VAL A 86 -4.75 -13.50 -31.07
CA VAL A 86 -3.93 -13.50 -29.84
C VAL A 86 -2.90 -12.36 -29.92
N PRO A 87 -2.76 -11.52 -28.88
CA PRO A 87 -1.72 -10.48 -28.83
C PRO A 87 -0.30 -11.05 -28.84
N GLU A 88 0.67 -10.28 -29.33
CA GLU A 88 2.08 -10.68 -29.34
C GLU A 88 2.61 -10.98 -27.92
N HIS A 89 3.39 -12.06 -27.83
CA HIS A 89 3.97 -12.59 -26.59
C HIS A 89 2.95 -13.02 -25.53
N CYS A 90 1.68 -13.20 -25.91
CA CYS A 90 0.67 -13.88 -25.09
C CYS A 90 0.58 -15.34 -25.54
N GLY A 91 1.28 -16.23 -24.82
CA GLY A 91 1.16 -17.67 -25.03
C GLY A 91 -0.21 -18.22 -24.63
N THR A 92 -0.46 -19.47 -25.01
CA THR A 92 -1.69 -20.19 -24.66
C THR A 92 -1.43 -21.14 -23.50
N GLY A 93 -2.24 -21.08 -22.44
CA GLY A 93 -2.27 -22.09 -21.38
C GLY A 93 -2.46 -21.51 -19.97
N PRO A 94 -3.10 -22.26 -19.06
CA PRO A 94 -3.29 -21.82 -17.69
C PRO A 94 -1.98 -21.83 -16.91
N VAL A 95 -1.81 -20.84 -16.05
CA VAL A 95 -0.75 -20.79 -15.04
C VAL A 95 -1.27 -21.38 -13.73
N ALA A 96 -0.51 -22.30 -13.15
CA ALA A 96 -0.88 -22.96 -11.89
C ALA A 96 -0.09 -22.39 -10.70
N PHE A 97 -0.78 -22.23 -9.57
CA PHE A 97 -0.20 -21.94 -8.27
C PHE A 97 -0.68 -22.97 -7.25
N SER A 98 0.21 -23.41 -6.37
CA SER A 98 -0.06 -24.40 -5.32
C SER A 98 0.19 -23.81 -3.93
N PRO A 99 -0.32 -24.45 -2.86
CA PRO A 99 -0.05 -24.01 -1.49
C PRO A 99 1.43 -23.84 -1.15
N GLY A 100 2.32 -24.59 -1.83
CA GLY A 100 3.78 -24.46 -1.70
C GLY A 100 4.36 -23.16 -2.27
N ASP A 101 3.60 -22.38 -3.04
CA ASP A 101 4.01 -21.04 -3.53
C ASP A 101 3.76 -19.94 -2.50
N LEU A 102 2.89 -20.17 -1.51
CA LEU A 102 2.41 -19.13 -0.59
C LEU A 102 3.53 -18.41 0.18
N PRO A 103 4.59 -19.09 0.69
CA PRO A 103 5.68 -18.39 1.37
C PRO A 103 6.41 -17.41 0.44
N VAL A 104 6.71 -17.84 -0.79
CA VAL A 104 7.42 -17.02 -1.78
C VAL A 104 6.57 -15.83 -2.22
N LEU A 105 5.27 -16.03 -2.46
CA LEU A 105 4.36 -14.94 -2.82
C LEU A 105 4.25 -13.89 -1.70
N ARG A 106 4.25 -14.30 -0.42
CA ARG A 106 4.29 -13.35 0.72
C ARG A 106 5.59 -12.57 0.78
N GLU A 107 6.71 -13.24 0.53
CA GLU A 107 8.03 -12.62 0.51
C GLU A 107 8.15 -11.58 -0.62
N ALA A 108 7.63 -11.92 -1.81
CA ALA A 108 7.54 -11.01 -2.95
C ALA A 108 6.66 -9.79 -2.64
N GLY A 109 5.46 -9.99 -2.09
CA GLY A 109 4.57 -8.88 -1.68
C GLY A 109 5.23 -7.95 -0.66
N ALA A 110 5.94 -8.51 0.33
CA ALA A 110 6.69 -7.72 1.30
C ALA A 110 7.88 -6.97 0.67
N ARG A 111 8.53 -7.56 -0.34
CA ARG A 111 9.58 -6.92 -1.13
C ARG A 111 9.03 -5.75 -1.94
N TYR A 112 7.92 -5.93 -2.67
CA TYR A 112 7.27 -4.86 -3.43
C TYR A 112 6.86 -3.71 -2.54
N LEU A 113 6.34 -3.99 -1.34
CA LEU A 113 6.02 -2.95 -0.37
C LEU A 113 7.27 -2.18 0.10
N ARG A 114 8.37 -2.87 0.41
CA ARG A 114 9.62 -2.22 0.81
C ARG A 114 10.27 -1.41 -0.32
N ALA A 115 10.08 -1.84 -1.56
CA ALA A 115 10.59 -1.20 -2.75
C ALA A 115 9.63 -0.14 -3.34
N GLU A 116 8.46 0.08 -2.73
CA GLU A 116 7.50 1.07 -3.19
C GLU A 116 8.18 2.46 -3.21
N PRO A 117 8.22 3.14 -4.37
CA PRO A 117 8.93 4.39 -4.48
C PRO A 117 8.34 5.44 -3.54
N SER A 118 9.21 6.12 -2.81
CA SER A 118 8.86 7.30 -2.02
C SER A 118 8.50 8.44 -2.97
N VAL A 119 7.23 8.84 -3.05
CA VAL A 119 6.73 9.83 -4.03
C VAL A 119 6.73 11.23 -3.39
N PRO A 120 7.33 12.26 -4.02
CA PRO A 120 7.21 13.62 -3.51
C PRO A 120 5.74 14.08 -3.59
N VAL A 121 5.21 14.55 -2.47
CA VAL A 121 3.81 15.00 -2.36
C VAL A 121 3.71 16.37 -1.73
N ARG A 122 2.63 17.08 -2.06
CA ARG A 122 2.18 18.27 -1.31
C ARG A 122 0.78 17.97 -0.79
N ILE A 123 0.68 17.75 0.52
CA ILE A 123 -0.56 17.34 1.17
C ILE A 123 -1.17 18.56 1.86
N THR A 124 -2.49 18.71 1.72
CA THR A 124 -3.31 19.54 2.62
C THR A 124 -4.13 18.61 3.48
N GLY A 125 -4.04 18.76 4.80
CA GLY A 125 -4.70 17.86 5.73
C GLY A 125 -5.02 18.51 7.07
N ALA A 126 -6.06 18.01 7.71
CA ALA A 126 -6.44 18.40 9.06
C ALA A 126 -5.66 17.54 10.06
N VAL A 127 -5.02 18.17 11.05
CA VAL A 127 -4.35 17.47 12.13
C VAL A 127 -5.42 16.88 13.05
N VAL A 128 -5.41 15.55 13.22
CA VAL A 128 -6.40 14.84 14.06
C VAL A 128 -5.80 14.34 15.36
N ARG A 129 -4.48 14.13 15.41
CA ARG A 129 -3.77 13.70 16.61
C ARG A 129 -2.31 14.14 16.55
N LEU A 130 -1.79 14.61 17.67
CA LEU A 130 -0.39 14.97 17.86
C LEU A 130 0.18 14.14 19.03
N ARG A 131 1.40 13.65 18.87
CA ARG A 131 2.13 12.94 19.92
C ARG A 131 3.60 13.35 19.86
N ARG A 132 4.11 13.83 21.00
CA ARG A 132 5.55 14.05 21.21
C ARG A 132 6.00 13.34 22.48
N PRO A 133 7.03 12.48 22.43
CA PRO A 133 7.49 11.72 23.60
C PRO A 133 8.31 12.58 24.58
N ARG A 134 8.94 13.65 24.10
CA ARG A 134 9.71 14.61 24.91
C ARG A 134 9.17 16.03 24.70
N PRO A 135 9.48 17.01 25.56
CA PRO A 135 9.01 18.39 25.35
C PRO A 135 9.57 19.02 24.05
N TYR A 136 10.81 18.68 23.70
CA TYR A 136 11.56 19.21 22.56
C TYR A 136 11.90 18.10 21.53
N GLY A 137 12.29 18.51 20.33
CA GLY A 137 12.65 17.63 19.23
C GLY A 137 11.49 17.24 18.31
N GLU A 138 11.68 16.19 17.54
CA GLU A 138 10.69 15.72 16.58
C GLU A 138 9.40 15.25 17.27
N GLY A 139 8.28 15.42 16.59
CA GLY A 139 6.99 14.89 17.02
C GLY A 139 6.27 14.21 15.87
N THR A 140 5.28 13.40 16.21
CA THR A 140 4.45 12.69 15.24
C THR A 140 3.06 13.29 15.17
N ALA A 141 2.55 13.47 13.97
CA ALA A 141 1.19 13.93 13.71
C ALA A 141 0.44 12.89 12.87
N ARG A 142 -0.83 12.66 13.18
CA ARG A 142 -1.78 11.98 12.29
C ARG A 142 -2.62 13.04 11.63
N LEU A 143 -2.65 13.03 10.30
CA LEU A 143 -3.45 13.94 9.49
C LEU A 143 -4.52 13.16 8.76
N ARG A 144 -5.71 13.75 8.67
CA ARG A 144 -6.72 13.38 7.69
C ARG A 144 -6.44 14.16 6.42
N VAL A 145 -6.26 13.48 5.29
CA VAL A 145 -5.95 14.16 4.04
C VAL A 145 -7.21 14.78 3.47
N LEU A 146 -7.10 16.03 3.04
CA LEU A 146 -8.16 16.77 2.35
C LEU A 146 -7.83 16.90 0.86
N ALA A 147 -6.54 17.06 0.52
CA ALA A 147 -6.08 17.13 -0.87
C ALA A 147 -4.61 16.72 -0.99
N GLY A 148 -4.21 16.35 -2.22
CA GLY A 148 -2.81 16.10 -2.59
C GLY A 148 -2.30 14.68 -2.39
N ALA A 149 -3.12 13.78 -1.84
CA ALA A 149 -2.89 12.33 -1.85
C ALA A 149 -4.23 11.57 -1.75
N GLU A 150 -4.37 10.47 -2.48
CA GLU A 150 -5.59 9.63 -2.49
C GLU A 150 -5.59 8.61 -1.32
N VAL A 151 -5.37 9.10 -0.11
CA VAL A 151 -5.32 8.26 1.10
C VAL A 151 -6.07 8.97 2.23
N PRO A 152 -6.90 8.29 3.04
CA PRO A 152 -7.75 8.98 4.00
C PRO A 152 -6.95 9.58 5.17
N TYR A 153 -5.88 8.90 5.60
CA TYR A 153 -5.04 9.33 6.71
C TYR A 153 -3.56 9.10 6.40
N VAL A 154 -2.72 9.99 6.91
CA VAL A 154 -1.26 9.85 6.88
C VAL A 154 -0.66 10.09 8.25
N ARG A 155 0.42 9.37 8.56
CA ARG A 155 1.30 9.67 9.69
C ARG A 155 2.47 10.51 9.21
N VAL A 156 2.82 11.56 9.94
CA VAL A 156 3.89 12.48 9.56
C VAL A 156 4.84 12.62 10.74
N VAL A 157 6.15 12.57 10.45
CA VAL A 157 7.18 12.97 11.40
C VAL A 157 7.51 14.43 11.10
N LEU A 158 7.35 15.29 12.11
CA LEU A 158 7.54 16.73 12.00
C LEU A 158 8.75 17.14 12.83
N ALA A 159 9.59 17.99 12.23
CA ALA A 159 10.65 18.68 12.94
C ALA A 159 10.06 19.59 14.04
N GLU A 160 10.91 20.07 14.94
CA GLU A 160 10.44 20.73 16.15
C GLU A 160 9.51 21.93 15.87
N GLU A 161 9.90 22.80 14.95
CA GLU A 161 9.17 24.01 14.56
C GLU A 161 7.88 23.68 13.80
N ASP A 162 7.95 22.78 12.82
CA ASP A 162 6.80 22.32 12.05
C ASP A 162 5.75 21.65 12.94
N TYR A 163 6.17 20.90 13.96
CA TYR A 163 5.27 20.30 14.95
C TYR A 163 4.56 21.37 15.77
N ARG A 164 5.26 22.43 16.21
CA ARG A 164 4.62 23.56 16.92
C ARG A 164 3.58 24.23 16.03
N THR A 165 3.91 24.47 14.75
CA THR A 165 2.99 25.04 13.77
C THR A 165 1.74 24.17 13.56
N ALA A 166 1.94 22.85 13.42
CA ALA A 166 0.82 21.90 13.32
C ALA A 166 -0.05 21.89 14.58
N GLY A 167 0.54 22.04 15.76
CA GLY A 167 -0.17 22.20 17.04
C GLY A 167 -1.05 23.44 17.07
N HIS A 168 -0.50 24.60 16.67
CA HIS A 168 -1.29 25.84 16.60
C HIS A 168 -2.42 25.74 15.58
N ALA A 169 -2.17 25.15 14.41
CA ALA A 169 -3.20 24.95 13.39
C ALA A 169 -4.33 24.04 13.90
N HIS A 170 -3.99 22.94 14.61
CA HIS A 170 -4.97 22.05 15.21
C HIS A 170 -5.88 22.79 16.22
N LEU A 171 -5.28 23.58 17.12
CA LEU A 171 -6.04 24.36 18.10
C LEU A 171 -6.92 25.43 17.44
N ALA A 172 -6.49 25.97 16.30
CA ALA A 172 -7.23 26.95 15.52
C ALA A 172 -8.29 26.33 14.58
N GLY A 173 -8.40 24.99 14.52
CA GLY A 173 -9.29 24.29 13.58
C GLY A 173 -8.90 24.47 12.11
N LEU A 174 -7.63 24.82 11.84
CA LEU A 174 -7.14 25.08 10.49
C LEU A 174 -6.41 23.85 9.91
N PRO A 175 -6.64 23.51 8.63
CA PRO A 175 -5.83 22.52 7.96
C PRO A 175 -4.40 23.05 7.75
N VAL A 176 -3.45 22.13 7.63
CA VAL A 176 -2.06 22.43 7.29
C VAL A 176 -1.75 21.94 5.88
N ARG A 177 -0.91 22.69 5.18
CA ARG A 177 -0.27 22.26 3.93
C ARG A 177 1.19 21.99 4.21
N MET A 178 1.70 20.92 3.63
CA MET A 178 3.11 20.50 3.78
C MET A 178 3.62 19.84 2.52
N ARG A 179 4.94 19.78 2.37
CA ARG A 179 5.61 18.90 1.43
C ARG A 179 6.31 17.78 2.16
N GLY A 180 6.56 16.69 1.46
CA GLY A 180 7.37 15.59 1.95
C GLY A 180 7.37 14.46 0.94
N ARG A 181 7.73 13.26 1.38
CA ARG A 181 7.64 12.06 0.55
C ARG A 181 6.67 11.06 1.14
N LEU A 182 5.72 10.61 0.34
CA LEU A 182 4.72 9.62 0.71
C LEU A 182 5.30 8.21 0.53
N GLU A 183 5.22 7.44 1.60
CA GLU A 183 5.72 6.07 1.70
C GLU A 183 4.63 5.15 2.28
N SER A 184 4.70 3.87 1.95
CA SER A 184 3.87 2.83 2.55
C SER A 184 4.72 2.03 3.52
N ARG A 185 4.48 2.15 4.82
CA ARG A 185 5.28 1.48 5.85
C ARG A 185 4.38 0.83 6.90
N GLY A 186 4.50 -0.48 7.06
CA GLY A 186 3.79 -1.24 8.10
C GLY A 186 2.26 -1.18 7.99
N GLY A 187 1.72 -1.08 6.76
CA GLY A 187 0.27 -0.97 6.52
C GLY A 187 -0.30 0.44 6.64
N PHE A 188 0.52 1.43 6.97
CA PHE A 188 0.13 2.84 7.03
C PHE A 188 0.81 3.66 5.96
N ARG A 189 0.14 4.73 5.54
CA ARG A 189 0.73 5.78 4.70
C ARG A 189 1.46 6.77 5.59
N GLN A 190 2.74 6.98 5.30
CA GLN A 190 3.63 7.84 6.07
C GLN A 190 4.22 8.92 5.17
N VAL A 191 4.30 10.15 5.67
CA VAL A 191 5.07 11.22 5.04
C VAL A 191 6.38 11.39 5.80
N THR A 192 7.49 11.25 5.09
CA THR A 192 8.86 11.47 5.60
C THR A 192 9.43 12.77 5.05
N GLY A 193 10.41 13.35 5.76
CA GLY A 193 11.03 14.61 5.37
C GLY A 193 10.02 15.74 5.21
N ALA A 194 9.00 15.78 6.09
CA ALA A 194 7.95 16.78 5.99
C ALA A 194 8.53 18.16 6.30
N CYS A 195 8.19 19.14 5.46
CA CYS A 195 8.67 20.51 5.56
C CYS A 195 7.64 21.50 4.97
N GLU A 196 7.93 22.79 5.10
CA GLU A 196 7.04 23.88 4.68
C GLU A 196 5.64 23.75 5.30
N VAL A 197 5.55 23.37 6.59
CA VAL A 197 4.26 23.21 7.26
C VAL A 197 3.66 24.58 7.51
N VAL A 198 2.58 24.88 6.79
CA VAL A 198 1.89 26.17 6.88
C VAL A 198 0.39 25.97 7.10
N PRO A 199 -0.25 26.71 8.04
CA PRO A 199 -1.69 26.72 8.16
C PRO A 199 -2.33 27.27 6.87
N VAL A 200 -3.40 26.65 6.40
CA VAL A 200 -4.19 27.10 5.27
C VAL A 200 -5.45 27.76 5.80
N ARG A 201 -5.70 29.00 5.38
CA ARG A 201 -6.96 29.69 5.69
C ARG A 201 -8.08 29.03 4.90
N VAL A 202 -9.12 28.62 5.61
CA VAL A 202 -10.41 28.20 5.09
C VAL A 202 -11.45 29.18 5.62
N ASP A 203 -12.57 29.35 4.92
CA ASP A 203 -13.67 30.16 5.43
C ASP A 203 -14.28 29.52 6.69
N ASP A 204 -15.08 30.32 7.42
CA ASP A 204 -15.63 29.92 8.71
C ASP A 204 -16.60 28.74 8.59
N GLU A 205 -17.35 28.63 7.49
CA GLU A 205 -18.29 27.52 7.27
C GLU A 205 -17.55 26.20 7.03
N GLU A 206 -16.50 26.23 6.20
CA GLU A 206 -15.68 25.07 5.90
C GLU A 206 -14.86 24.63 7.14
N ARG A 207 -14.40 25.61 7.94
CA ARG A 207 -13.79 25.35 9.25
C ARG A 207 -14.77 24.64 10.19
N ASP A 208 -16.00 25.14 10.32
CA ASP A 208 -16.99 24.60 11.26
C ASP A 208 -17.47 23.21 10.82
N ARG A 209 -17.61 22.98 9.51
CA ARG A 209 -17.84 21.64 8.93
C ARG A 209 -16.70 20.69 9.26
N LEU A 210 -15.45 21.13 9.09
CA LEU A 210 -14.26 20.34 9.41
C LEU A 210 -14.22 19.99 10.90
N MET A 211 -14.48 20.95 11.78
CA MET A 211 -14.49 20.74 13.24
C MET A 211 -15.60 19.78 13.67
N LYS A 212 -16.80 19.91 13.10
CA LYS A 212 -17.90 18.96 13.34
C LYS A 212 -17.53 17.54 12.91
N TRP A 213 -16.93 17.40 11.74
CA TRP A 213 -16.48 16.09 11.21
C TRP A 213 -15.32 15.47 12.00
N LEU A 214 -14.43 16.28 12.57
CA LEU A 214 -13.34 15.80 13.41
C LEU A 214 -13.84 15.25 14.76
N GLY A 215 -14.96 15.79 15.28
CA GLY A 215 -15.59 15.33 16.52
C GLY A 215 -16.31 13.98 16.42
N GLU A 216 -16.73 13.56 15.23
CA GLU A 216 -17.47 12.31 14.98
C GLU A 216 -16.55 11.09 14.72
N GLY A 217 -15.34 11.09 15.29
CA GLY A 217 -14.21 10.23 14.88
C GLY A 217 -14.49 8.72 14.75
N PRO A 218 -13.83 8.02 13.79
CA PRO A 218 -13.90 6.57 13.67
C PRO A 218 -13.24 5.90 14.88
N GLY A 219 -13.93 4.88 15.42
CA GLY A 219 -13.49 4.07 16.56
C GLY A 219 -12.04 3.61 16.45
N ASP A 220 -11.34 3.70 17.58
CA ASP A 220 -9.94 3.36 17.77
C ASP A 220 -9.66 1.88 17.50
N PRO A 221 -8.57 1.55 16.80
CA PRO A 221 -7.78 0.40 17.20
C PRO A 221 -6.32 0.82 17.34
N ASP A 222 -5.82 0.70 18.56
CA ASP A 222 -4.42 0.81 18.95
C ASP A 222 -3.46 0.16 17.94
N LEU A 223 -2.68 0.98 17.23
CA LEU A 223 -1.55 0.53 16.39
C LEU A 223 -0.37 1.53 16.46
N PHE A 224 -0.07 2.03 17.65
CA PHE A 224 1.23 2.66 17.95
C PHE A 224 2.14 1.73 18.76
N GLY A 225 2.28 0.48 18.31
CA GLY A 225 3.38 -0.38 18.77
C GLY A 225 4.70 0.11 18.15
N GLY A 226 5.49 0.87 18.92
CA GLY A 226 6.92 1.05 18.66
C GLY A 226 7.71 -0.11 19.28
N PRO A 227 8.92 -0.44 18.79
CA PRO A 227 9.75 -1.45 19.44
C PRO A 227 10.14 -0.94 20.83
N GLU A 228 9.87 -1.73 21.85
CA GLU A 228 10.38 -1.48 23.19
C GLU A 228 11.91 -1.48 23.13
N ALA A 229 12.51 -0.32 23.44
CA ALA A 229 13.93 -0.26 23.74
C ALA A 229 14.11 -1.01 25.06
N GLY A 230 14.63 -2.24 24.98
CA GLY A 230 15.03 -3.03 26.14
C GLY A 230 15.97 -2.20 27.00
N ALA A 231 15.51 -1.86 28.19
CA ALA A 231 16.36 -1.41 29.27
C ALA A 231 17.13 -2.63 29.78
N ASP A 232 18.30 -2.89 29.20
CA ASP A 232 19.24 -3.84 29.79
C ASP A 232 19.99 -3.14 30.92
N GLY A 233 19.99 -3.81 32.07
CA GLY A 233 20.40 -3.26 33.36
C GLY A 233 21.91 -3.03 33.43
N ALA A 234 22.30 -1.86 33.92
CA ALA A 234 23.62 -1.68 34.50
C ALA A 234 23.67 -2.42 35.85
N PRO A 235 24.69 -3.26 36.13
CA PRO A 235 24.88 -3.77 37.48
C PRO A 235 25.51 -2.66 38.34
N ARG A 236 24.91 -2.44 39.53
CA ARG A 236 25.55 -1.74 40.64
C ARG A 236 26.04 -2.79 41.63
N GLY A 237 27.29 -2.64 42.08
CA GLY A 237 27.83 -3.27 43.30
C GLY A 237 28.54 -4.59 43.06
#